data_AF-A0A7S3M1H6-F1
#
_entry.id   AF-A0A7S3M1H6-F1
#
_cell.length_a   1.000
_cell.length_b   1.000
_cell.length_c   1.000
_cell.angle_alpha   90.00
_cell.angle_beta   90.00
_cell.angle_gamma   90.00
#
_symmetry.space_group_name_H-M   'P 1'
#
loop_
_entity.id
_entity.type
_entity.pdbx_description
1 polymer ?
#
loop_
_entity_poly.entity_id
_entity_poly.type
_entity_poly.pdbx_seq_one_letter_code
_entity_poly.pdbx_strand_id
1 'polypeptide(L)'
;SAAYCNGSPDAGERTNDFPIYNGEMRFIRSVKNAMLFETGPPNATFPVVHLWGTPYEVGYAQGELIAPLIKDFVYKTWAYLSTELINEMDGDLFPEWAKKMIVQKGLDRALDWTRDTTAAFTPQAYFDEVRGIADATGIDYDLLYRLQMFPELTKASCSFFGAWENAVGNTGHAYQLRALDFDTTGPFKDFPQLTVYHPSEGHAYAQIG
;
A
#
# COMPACT_ATOMS: atom_id res chain seq x y z
N SER A 1 11.06 14.79 -7.01
CA SER A 1 9.72 15.03 -7.59
C SER A 1 8.69 13.98 -7.17
N ALA A 2 9.07 12.79 -6.66
CA ALA A 2 8.13 11.79 -6.11
C ALA A 2 7.19 12.26 -4.96
N ALA A 3 7.39 13.45 -4.41
CA ALA A 3 6.56 14.05 -3.36
C ALA A 3 5.50 15.05 -3.89
N TYR A 4 5.51 15.38 -5.19
CA TYR A 4 4.58 16.36 -5.77
C TYR A 4 3.58 15.67 -6.71
N CYS A 5 2.31 15.68 -6.33
CA CYS A 5 1.20 15.29 -7.21
C CYS A 5 1.06 16.34 -8.33
N ASN A 6 1.29 15.95 -9.59
CA ASN A 6 1.18 16.85 -10.75
C ASN A 6 -0.24 16.97 -11.31
N GLY A 7 -1.22 16.29 -10.69
CA GLY A 7 -2.63 16.39 -11.04
C GLY A 7 -3.33 17.44 -10.19
N SER A 8 -3.91 18.47 -10.81
CA SER A 8 -4.93 19.31 -10.18
C SER A 8 -6.30 18.96 -10.76
N PRO A 9 -7.37 18.94 -9.94
CA PRO A 9 -8.71 18.88 -10.50
C PRO A 9 -8.95 20.08 -11.42
N ASP A 10 -9.65 19.87 -12.54
CA ASP A 10 -10.17 20.97 -13.36
C ASP A 10 -10.98 21.94 -12.50
N ALA A 11 -10.90 23.23 -12.84
CA ALA A 11 -11.58 24.30 -12.13
C ALA A 11 -13.11 24.08 -12.08
N GLY A 12 -13.70 24.29 -10.90
CA GLY A 12 -15.14 24.19 -10.69
C GLY A 12 -15.50 23.54 -9.35
N GLU A 13 -16.74 23.75 -8.91
CA GLU A 13 -17.30 23.03 -7.77
C GLU A 13 -17.49 21.56 -8.16
N ARG A 14 -17.04 20.64 -7.30
CA ARG A 14 -17.22 19.20 -7.51
C ARG A 14 -18.01 18.64 -6.34
N THR A 15 -19.14 18.05 -6.66
CA THR A 15 -19.94 17.24 -5.74
C THR A 15 -19.64 15.77 -5.99
N ASN A 16 -19.39 15.02 -4.92
CA ASN A 16 -19.40 13.57 -5.01
C ASN A 16 -20.85 13.11 -4.84
N ASP A 17 -21.56 12.98 -5.96
CA ASP A 17 -22.94 12.52 -6.01
C ASP A 17 -23.06 10.98 -6.10
N PHE A 18 -21.94 10.26 -5.97
CA PHE A 18 -21.99 8.81 -5.92
C PHE A 18 -22.67 8.35 -4.62
N PRO A 19 -23.66 7.44 -4.71
CA PRO A 19 -24.30 6.91 -3.52
C PRO A 19 -23.29 6.12 -2.69
N ILE A 20 -23.51 6.08 -1.36
CA ILE A 20 -22.78 5.15 -0.50
C ILE A 20 -23.07 3.73 -0.99
N TYR A 21 -22.02 3.03 -1.39
CA TYR A 21 -22.14 1.64 -1.79
C TYR A 21 -22.44 0.77 -0.57
N ASN A 22 -23.51 -0.03 -0.64
CA ASN A 22 -23.99 -0.90 0.44
C ASN A 22 -24.23 -2.35 -0.02
N GLY A 23 -23.56 -2.79 -1.09
CA GLY A 23 -23.67 -4.15 -1.60
C GLY A 23 -22.96 -5.18 -0.72
N GLU A 24 -23.40 -6.44 -0.83
CA GLU A 24 -22.76 -7.55 -0.15
C GLU A 24 -21.40 -7.92 -0.78
N MET A 25 -20.50 -8.43 0.05
CA MET A 25 -19.21 -8.94 -0.42
C MET A 25 -19.40 -10.29 -1.12
N ARG A 26 -18.81 -10.45 -2.31
CA ARG A 26 -18.84 -11.70 -3.06
C ARG A 26 -17.63 -12.56 -2.70
N PHE A 27 -17.88 -13.76 -2.16
CA PHE A 27 -16.80 -14.72 -1.91
C PHE A 27 -16.13 -15.16 -3.23
N ILE A 28 -14.80 -15.15 -3.25
CA ILE A 28 -13.99 -15.56 -4.40
C ILE A 28 -13.34 -16.91 -4.14
N ARG A 29 -12.53 -17.01 -3.08
CA ARG A 29 -11.81 -18.24 -2.71
C ARG A 29 -11.23 -18.15 -1.29
N SER A 30 -10.75 -19.27 -0.78
CA SER A 30 -10.06 -19.35 0.52
C SER A 30 -8.86 -20.29 0.45
N VAL A 31 -7.88 -20.05 1.32
CA VAL A 31 -6.78 -20.97 1.61
C VAL A 31 -6.71 -21.18 3.13
N LYS A 32 -5.77 -22.00 3.61
CA LYS A 32 -5.51 -22.05 5.05
C LYS A 32 -5.18 -20.62 5.52
N ASN A 33 -5.82 -20.16 6.59
CA ASN A 33 -5.54 -18.87 7.22
C ASN A 33 -5.96 -17.61 6.42
N ALA A 34 -6.69 -17.74 5.30
CA ALA A 34 -7.20 -16.58 4.58
C ALA A 34 -8.48 -16.81 3.75
N MET A 35 -9.28 -15.74 3.58
CA MET A 35 -10.42 -15.68 2.64
C MET A 35 -10.35 -14.42 1.78
N LEU A 36 -10.68 -14.56 0.50
CA LEU A 36 -10.78 -13.47 -0.46
C LEU A 36 -12.24 -13.24 -0.83
N PHE A 37 -12.66 -11.99 -0.70
CA PHE A 37 -13.91 -11.47 -1.22
C PHE A 37 -13.64 -10.33 -2.20
N GLU A 38 -14.66 -9.94 -2.94
CA GLU A 38 -14.68 -8.75 -3.78
C GLU A 38 -15.90 -7.91 -3.43
N THR A 39 -15.74 -6.58 -3.43
CA THR A 39 -16.83 -5.64 -3.20
C THR A 39 -16.59 -4.33 -3.98
N GLY A 40 -17.52 -3.39 -3.88
CA GLY A 40 -17.48 -2.11 -4.59
C GLY A 40 -18.45 -2.04 -5.78
N PRO A 41 -18.72 -0.83 -6.31
CA PRO A 41 -19.59 -0.64 -7.46
C PRO A 41 -18.96 -1.23 -8.74
N PRO A 42 -19.75 -1.47 -9.80
CA PRO A 42 -19.26 -2.11 -11.04
C PRO A 42 -18.06 -1.44 -11.71
N ASN A 43 -17.85 -0.15 -11.47
CA ASN A 43 -16.75 0.63 -12.04
C ASN A 43 -15.55 0.82 -11.09
N ALA A 44 -15.62 0.31 -9.86
CA ALA A 44 -14.57 0.45 -8.85
C ALA A 44 -14.62 -0.71 -7.83
N THR A 45 -14.46 -1.94 -8.32
CA THR A 45 -14.37 -3.12 -7.45
C THR A 45 -12.97 -3.25 -6.85
N PHE A 46 -12.89 -3.84 -5.66
CA PHE A 46 -11.64 -4.09 -4.96
C PHE A 46 -11.69 -5.37 -4.11
N PRO A 47 -10.54 -6.04 -3.88
CA PRO A 47 -10.43 -7.20 -3.02
C PRO A 47 -10.58 -6.85 -1.53
N VAL A 48 -11.27 -7.72 -0.81
CA VAL A 48 -11.31 -7.74 0.66
C VAL A 48 -10.71 -9.05 1.15
N VAL A 49 -9.57 -8.96 1.84
CA VAL A 49 -8.80 -10.12 2.32
C VAL A 49 -8.97 -10.27 3.82
N HIS A 50 -9.46 -11.41 4.27
CA HIS A 50 -9.52 -11.77 5.69
C HIS A 50 -8.34 -12.67 6.03
N LEU A 51 -7.58 -12.34 7.08
CA LEU A 51 -6.37 -13.07 7.49
C LEU A 51 -6.43 -13.44 8.98
N TRP A 52 -5.94 -14.63 9.34
CA TRP A 52 -5.82 -15.07 10.74
C TRP A 52 -4.62 -16.01 10.94
N GLY A 53 -4.12 -16.11 12.17
CA GLY A 53 -2.95 -16.95 12.51
C GLY A 53 -1.78 -16.13 13.03
N THR A 54 -0.59 -16.74 13.06
CA THR A 54 0.65 -16.02 13.40
C THR A 54 1.04 -15.04 12.30
N PRO A 55 1.87 -14.01 12.57
CA PRO A 55 2.25 -13.03 11.55
C PRO A 55 2.84 -13.64 10.27
N TYR A 56 3.73 -14.64 10.41
CA TYR A 56 4.25 -15.39 9.26
C TYR A 56 3.14 -16.12 8.49
N GLU A 57 2.23 -16.80 9.19
CA GLU A 57 1.12 -17.51 8.54
C GLU A 57 0.17 -16.59 7.81
N VAL A 58 -0.10 -15.40 8.37
CA VAL A 58 -0.89 -14.34 7.75
C VAL A 58 -0.26 -13.89 6.44
N GLY A 59 1.04 -13.59 6.45
CA GLY A 59 1.77 -13.20 5.24
C GLY A 59 1.81 -14.29 4.18
N TYR A 60 2.08 -15.54 4.60
CA TYR A 60 2.10 -16.69 3.68
C TYR A 60 0.72 -16.93 3.06
N ALA A 61 -0.33 -16.89 3.88
CA ALA A 61 -1.70 -17.11 3.41
C ALA A 61 -2.14 -16.01 2.44
N GLN A 62 -1.81 -14.74 2.72
CA GLN A 62 -2.07 -13.65 1.78
C GLN A 62 -1.30 -13.84 0.47
N GLY A 63 -0.02 -14.20 0.54
CA GLY A 63 0.81 -14.52 -0.62
C GLY A 63 0.20 -15.63 -1.47
N GLU A 64 -0.26 -16.73 -0.86
CA GLU A 64 -0.92 -17.83 -1.57
C GLU A 64 -2.28 -17.40 -2.18
N LEU A 65 -3.01 -16.54 -1.48
CA LEU A 65 -4.35 -16.09 -1.85
C LEU A 65 -4.38 -15.03 -2.96
N ILE A 66 -3.33 -14.21 -3.11
CA ILE A 66 -3.30 -13.14 -4.11
C ILE A 66 -1.90 -12.90 -4.71
N ALA A 67 -1.05 -13.93 -4.78
CA ALA A 67 0.30 -13.86 -5.34
C ALA A 67 0.41 -13.08 -6.67
N PRO A 68 -0.47 -13.31 -7.68
CA PRO A 68 -0.39 -12.57 -8.94
C PRO A 68 -0.55 -11.06 -8.74
N LEU A 69 -1.49 -10.64 -7.88
CA LEU A 69 -1.76 -9.23 -7.59
C LEU A 69 -0.57 -8.59 -6.86
N ILE A 70 -0.02 -9.27 -5.85
CA ILE A 70 1.14 -8.79 -5.08
C ILE A 70 2.36 -8.64 -5.99
N LYS A 71 2.64 -9.65 -6.83
CA LYS A 71 3.77 -9.60 -7.79
C LYS A 71 3.63 -8.42 -8.75
N ASP A 72 2.46 -8.27 -9.34
CA ASP A 72 2.19 -7.19 -10.28
C ASP A 72 2.39 -5.83 -9.60
N PHE A 73 1.82 -5.62 -8.42
CA PHE A 73 1.99 -4.39 -7.66
C PHE A 73 3.47 -4.12 -7.36
N VAL A 74 4.17 -5.08 -6.76
CA VAL A 74 5.57 -4.90 -6.32
C VAL A 74 6.48 -4.58 -7.50
N TYR A 75 6.43 -5.36 -8.59
CA TYR A 75 7.32 -5.15 -9.72
C TYR A 75 6.98 -3.90 -10.52
N LYS A 76 5.69 -3.59 -10.75
CA LYS A 76 5.28 -2.35 -11.43
C LYS A 76 5.68 -1.12 -10.63
N THR A 77 5.46 -1.16 -9.30
CA THR A 77 5.78 -0.04 -8.43
C THR A 77 7.28 0.18 -8.34
N TRP A 78 8.06 -0.89 -8.15
CA TRP A 78 9.52 -0.77 -8.13
C TRP A 78 10.09 -0.21 -9.44
N ALA A 79 9.58 -0.68 -10.58
CA ALA A 79 9.98 -0.18 -11.90
C ALA A 79 9.62 1.29 -12.10
N TYR A 80 8.41 1.69 -11.71
CA TYR A 80 7.94 3.07 -11.78
C TYR A 80 8.82 3.99 -10.90
N LEU A 81 9.00 3.66 -9.62
CA LEU A 81 9.81 4.45 -8.69
C LEU A 81 11.27 4.56 -9.13
N SER A 82 11.84 3.47 -9.64
CA SER A 82 13.20 3.49 -10.19
C SER A 82 13.31 4.41 -11.40
N THR A 83 12.29 4.45 -12.26
CA THR A 83 12.25 5.29 -13.46
C THR A 83 12.11 6.77 -13.10
N GLU A 84 11.22 7.09 -12.16
CA GLU A 84 11.05 8.48 -11.68
C GLU A 84 12.35 9.03 -11.11
N LEU A 85 13.06 8.26 -10.28
CA LEU A 85 14.35 8.68 -9.73
C LEU A 85 15.45 8.85 -10.79
N ILE A 86 15.43 8.06 -11.86
CA ILE A 86 16.36 8.23 -13.00
C ILE A 86 16.05 9.53 -13.73
N ASN A 87 14.76 9.80 -14.00
CA ASN A 87 14.33 11.02 -14.69
C ASN A 87 14.63 12.27 -13.86
N GLU A 88 14.62 12.18 -12.52
CA GLU A 88 15.06 13.28 -11.65
C GLU A 88 16.55 13.63 -11.80
N MET A 89 17.38 12.70 -12.29
CA MET A 89 18.80 12.91 -12.59
C MET A 89 19.05 13.36 -14.03
N ASP A 90 18.00 13.65 -14.81
CA ASP A 90 18.15 14.19 -16.16
C ASP A 90 18.65 15.64 -16.12
N GLY A 91 19.85 15.82 -16.67
CA GLY A 91 20.65 17.05 -16.56
C GLY A 91 22.09 16.78 -16.14
N ASP A 92 22.35 15.62 -15.54
CA ASP A 92 23.69 15.21 -15.13
C ASP A 92 24.55 14.69 -16.30
N LEU A 93 25.86 14.96 -16.26
CA LEU A 93 26.84 14.57 -17.29
C LEU A 93 27.14 13.05 -17.36
N PHE A 94 26.45 12.24 -16.56
CA PHE A 94 26.69 10.81 -16.47
C PHE A 94 26.02 10.04 -17.63
N PRO A 95 26.69 9.02 -18.20
CA PRO A 95 26.05 8.08 -19.11
C PRO A 95 24.86 7.37 -18.43
N GLU A 96 23.84 7.01 -19.21
CA GLU A 96 22.62 6.35 -18.72
C GLU A 96 22.87 5.08 -17.88
N TRP A 97 23.87 4.28 -18.24
CA TRP A 97 24.23 3.09 -17.46
C TRP A 97 24.78 3.44 -16.06
N ALA A 98 25.47 4.58 -15.93
CA ALA A 98 26.02 5.06 -14.67
C ALA A 98 24.94 5.68 -13.78
N LYS A 99 24.02 6.46 -14.36
CA LYS A 99 22.82 6.97 -13.65
C LYS A 99 22.01 5.81 -13.07
N LYS A 100 21.69 4.80 -13.89
CA LYS A 100 20.97 3.59 -13.44
C LYS A 100 21.66 2.91 -12.27
N MET A 101 22.97 2.73 -12.33
CA MET A 101 23.73 2.10 -11.26
C MET A 101 23.74 2.95 -9.98
N ILE A 102 23.89 4.27 -10.10
CA ILE A 102 23.88 5.21 -8.96
C ILE A 102 22.50 5.22 -8.31
N VAL A 103 21.42 5.34 -9.09
CA VAL A 103 20.05 5.32 -8.59
C VAL A 103 19.74 4.00 -7.91
N GLN A 104 20.01 2.87 -8.57
CA GLN A 104 19.69 1.55 -8.00
C GLN A 104 20.46 1.31 -6.69
N LYS A 105 21.79 1.50 -6.69
CA LYS A 105 22.59 1.28 -5.48
C LYS A 105 22.30 2.31 -4.40
N GLY A 106 22.04 3.56 -4.78
CA GLY A 106 21.71 4.64 -3.86
C GLY A 106 20.36 4.43 -3.20
N LEU A 107 19.33 4.07 -3.98
CA LEU A 107 17.99 3.77 -3.51
C LEU A 107 17.99 2.54 -2.60
N ASP A 108 18.57 1.43 -3.04
CA ASP A 108 18.70 0.22 -2.22
C ASP A 108 19.38 0.54 -0.90
N ARG A 109 20.50 1.28 -0.93
CA ARG A 109 21.24 1.65 0.28
C ARG A 109 20.44 2.56 1.20
N ALA A 110 19.70 3.53 0.64
CA ALA A 110 18.87 4.45 1.41
C ALA A 110 17.72 3.70 2.09
N LEU A 111 17.03 2.82 1.38
CA LEU A 111 15.92 2.03 1.93
C LEU A 111 16.41 1.00 2.96
N ASP A 112 17.56 0.36 2.71
CA ASP A 112 18.20 -0.53 3.69
C ASP A 112 18.61 0.24 4.95
N TRP A 113 19.14 1.46 4.79
CA TRP A 113 19.47 2.31 5.94
C TRP A 113 18.22 2.74 6.72
N THR A 114 17.13 3.09 6.04
CA THR A 114 15.85 3.37 6.69
C THR A 114 15.38 2.17 7.51
N ARG A 115 15.37 0.96 6.91
CA ARG A 115 15.08 -0.29 7.62
C ARG A 115 15.96 -0.45 8.86
N ASP A 116 17.28 -0.40 8.69
CA ASP A 116 18.21 -0.73 9.77
C ASP A 116 18.10 0.28 10.94
N THR A 117 17.76 1.53 10.62
CA THR A 117 17.59 2.61 11.61
C THR A 117 16.27 2.47 12.37
N THR A 118 15.20 2.01 11.71
CA THR A 118 13.88 1.84 12.33
C THR A 118 13.69 0.46 12.96
N ALA A 119 14.51 -0.54 12.61
CA ALA A 119 14.33 -1.94 13.01
C ALA A 119 14.22 -2.16 14.52
N ALA A 120 14.96 -1.42 15.33
CA ALA A 120 14.89 -1.54 16.80
C ALA A 120 13.52 -1.10 17.38
N PHE A 121 12.73 -0.36 16.59
CA PHE A 121 11.41 0.15 16.94
C PHE A 121 10.29 -0.54 16.16
N THR A 122 10.62 -1.45 15.24
CA THR A 122 9.67 -2.22 14.46
C THR A 122 9.42 -3.57 15.14
N PRO A 123 8.17 -3.90 15.53
CA PRO A 123 7.84 -5.21 16.07
C PRO A 123 8.22 -6.36 15.13
N GLN A 124 8.70 -7.48 15.71
CA GLN A 124 9.11 -8.67 14.96
C GLN A 124 8.01 -9.20 14.02
N ALA A 125 6.75 -9.07 14.43
CA ALA A 125 5.58 -9.49 13.67
C ALA A 125 5.57 -8.95 12.22
N TYR A 126 6.00 -7.71 11.98
CA TYR A 126 6.02 -7.15 10.63
C TYR A 126 7.07 -7.81 9.72
N PHE A 127 8.24 -8.14 10.27
CA PHE A 127 9.27 -8.86 9.52
C PHE A 127 8.83 -10.29 9.19
N ASP A 128 8.16 -10.94 10.14
CA ASP A 128 7.64 -12.30 9.97
C ASP A 128 6.54 -12.34 8.89
N GLU A 129 5.65 -11.35 8.86
CA GLU A 129 4.61 -11.24 7.84
C GLU A 129 5.19 -11.01 6.44
N VAL A 130 6.14 -10.08 6.29
CA VAL A 130 6.83 -9.86 5.01
C VAL A 130 7.58 -11.13 4.57
N ARG A 131 8.17 -11.88 5.52
CA ARG A 131 8.81 -13.16 5.24
C ARG A 131 7.80 -14.17 4.69
N GLY A 132 6.63 -14.29 5.32
CA GLY A 132 5.55 -15.16 4.84
C GLY A 132 5.13 -14.83 3.40
N ILE A 133 4.96 -13.54 3.10
CA ILE A 133 4.63 -13.09 1.74
C ILE A 133 5.75 -13.47 0.76
N ALA A 134 7.02 -13.23 1.12
CA ALA A 134 8.17 -13.59 0.29
C ALA A 134 8.19 -15.09 -0.03
N ASP A 135 8.00 -15.94 0.98
CA ASP A 135 8.07 -17.39 0.83
C ASP A 135 6.91 -17.95 0.00
N ALA A 136 5.70 -17.40 0.14
CA ALA A 136 4.53 -17.81 -0.63
C ALA A 136 4.55 -17.32 -2.08
N THR A 137 5.11 -16.13 -2.32
CA THR A 137 5.13 -15.51 -3.65
C THR A 137 6.41 -15.83 -4.43
N GLY A 138 7.52 -16.09 -3.76
CA GLY A 138 8.85 -16.16 -4.36
C GLY A 138 9.43 -14.80 -4.73
N ILE A 139 8.87 -13.69 -4.24
CA ILE A 139 9.47 -12.36 -4.38
C ILE A 139 10.64 -12.25 -3.42
N ASP A 140 11.70 -11.57 -3.83
CA ASP A 140 12.83 -11.27 -2.95
C ASP A 140 12.37 -10.49 -1.71
N TYR A 141 12.81 -10.95 -0.54
CA TYR A 141 12.41 -10.36 0.73
C TYR A 141 12.87 -8.90 0.86
N ASP A 142 14.11 -8.60 0.44
CA ASP A 142 14.64 -7.25 0.55
C ASP A 142 13.88 -6.31 -0.38
N LEU A 143 13.50 -6.76 -1.58
CA LEU A 143 12.62 -5.99 -2.47
C LEU A 143 11.27 -5.66 -1.83
N LEU A 144 10.59 -6.64 -1.21
CA LEU A 144 9.32 -6.40 -0.51
C LEU A 144 9.48 -5.39 0.63
N TYR A 145 10.51 -5.58 1.45
CA TYR A 145 10.74 -4.74 2.61
C TYR A 145 11.12 -3.31 2.20
N ARG A 146 12.00 -3.16 1.19
CA ARG A 146 12.39 -1.86 0.63
C ARG A 146 11.19 -1.09 0.11
N LEU A 147 10.25 -1.76 -0.54
CA LEU A 147 9.02 -1.12 -1.02
C LEU A 147 8.17 -0.59 0.16
N GLN A 148 8.11 -1.31 1.28
CA GLN A 148 7.44 -0.81 2.50
C GLN A 148 8.15 0.38 3.15
N MET A 149 9.46 0.54 2.96
CA MET A 149 10.22 1.69 3.47
C MET A 149 10.08 2.94 2.59
N PHE A 150 9.51 2.81 1.40
CA PHE A 150 9.41 3.92 0.46
C PHE A 150 8.57 5.11 1.01
N PRO A 151 7.38 4.90 1.62
CA PRO A 151 6.63 6.00 2.22
C PRO A 151 7.37 6.69 3.37
N GLU A 152 8.17 5.94 4.14
CA GLU A 152 8.99 6.50 5.22
C GLU A 152 10.11 7.38 4.67
N LEU A 153 10.78 6.95 3.58
CA LEU A 153 11.83 7.72 2.93
C LEU A 153 11.30 8.99 2.24
N THR A 154 10.16 8.87 1.55
CA THR A 154 9.59 9.97 0.74
C THR A 154 8.69 10.92 1.51
N LYS A 155 8.26 10.54 2.72
CA LYS A 155 7.31 11.29 3.55
C LYS A 155 6.05 11.65 2.76
N ALA A 156 5.37 10.62 2.27
CA ALA A 156 4.16 10.77 1.45
C ALA A 156 3.15 11.77 2.08
N SER A 157 2.48 12.54 1.23
CA SER A 157 1.45 13.49 1.66
C SER A 157 0.09 12.80 1.74
N CYS A 158 -0.65 13.08 2.81
CA CYS A 158 -2.01 12.57 3.02
C CYS A 158 -2.85 13.67 3.64
N SER A 159 -4.14 13.65 3.34
CA SER A 159 -5.13 14.50 4.02
C SER A 159 -5.95 13.66 4.99
N PHE A 160 -6.10 14.12 6.23
CA PHE A 160 -6.92 13.47 7.26
C PHE A 160 -8.00 14.45 7.72
N PHE A 161 -9.22 13.94 7.89
CA PHE A 161 -10.33 14.69 8.46
C PHE A 161 -11.00 13.85 9.55
N GLY A 162 -11.24 14.47 10.71
CA GLY A 162 -11.99 13.87 11.80
C GLY A 162 -13.04 14.86 12.27
N ALA A 163 -14.26 14.39 12.48
CA ALA A 163 -15.36 15.22 12.98
C ALA A 163 -16.21 14.43 13.99
N TRP A 164 -16.60 15.11 15.07
CA TRP A 164 -17.35 14.53 16.19
C TRP A 164 -18.26 15.59 16.84
N GLU A 165 -19.17 15.13 17.72
CA GLU A 165 -20.07 15.98 18.51
C GLU A 165 -20.81 17.02 17.64
N ASN A 166 -20.69 18.30 17.99
CA ASN A 166 -21.36 19.41 17.32
C ASN A 166 -20.95 19.54 15.85
N ALA A 167 -19.75 19.07 15.45
CA ALA A 167 -19.29 19.13 14.06
C ALA A 167 -20.07 18.19 13.14
N VAL A 168 -20.77 17.19 13.71
CA VAL A 168 -21.60 16.22 12.97
C VAL A 168 -23.05 16.22 13.47
N GLY A 169 -23.51 17.34 14.05
CA GLY A 169 -24.89 17.53 14.45
C GLY A 169 -25.33 16.70 15.66
N ASN A 170 -24.42 16.32 16.56
CA ASN A 170 -24.70 15.50 17.75
C ASN A 170 -25.37 14.15 17.44
N THR A 171 -24.98 13.51 16.35
CA THR A 171 -25.42 12.15 16.00
C THR A 171 -24.98 11.07 16.99
N GLY A 172 -24.05 11.39 17.91
CA GLY A 172 -23.42 10.41 18.79
C GLY A 172 -22.35 9.56 18.10
N HIS A 173 -21.99 9.90 16.85
CA HIS A 173 -20.98 9.21 16.06
C HIS A 173 -19.75 10.10 15.83
N ALA A 174 -18.60 9.46 15.69
CA ALA A 174 -17.38 10.09 15.20
C ALA A 174 -17.11 9.61 13.78
N TYR A 175 -16.76 10.55 12.90
CA TYR A 175 -16.43 10.27 11.51
C TYR A 175 -14.95 10.54 11.28
N GLN A 176 -14.30 9.61 10.59
CA GLN A 176 -12.92 9.73 10.16
C GLN A 176 -12.86 9.50 8.65
N LEU A 177 -12.16 10.39 7.95
CA LEU A 177 -11.92 10.33 6.53
C LEU A 177 -10.43 10.50 6.27
N ARG A 178 -9.93 9.84 5.24
CA ARG A 178 -8.55 9.96 4.77
C ARG A 178 -8.53 9.97 3.25
N ALA A 179 -7.75 10.88 2.68
CA ALA A 179 -7.28 10.79 1.31
C ALA A 179 -5.78 10.45 1.33
N LEU A 180 -5.41 9.44 0.53
CA LEU A 180 -4.03 9.01 0.34
C LEU A 180 -3.64 9.39 -1.08
N ASP A 181 -2.77 10.40 -1.19
CA ASP A 181 -2.44 11.02 -2.46
C ASP A 181 -1.15 10.39 -3.01
N PHE A 182 -1.30 9.65 -4.10
CA PHE A 182 -0.20 9.16 -4.93
C PHE A 182 -0.33 9.71 -6.35
N ASP A 183 0.74 9.64 -7.13
CA ASP A 183 0.66 10.00 -8.54
C ASP A 183 -0.37 9.13 -9.27
N THR A 184 -1.22 9.79 -10.05
CA THR A 184 -2.25 9.18 -10.90
C THR A 184 -1.69 8.41 -12.09
N THR A 185 -0.43 8.65 -12.47
CA THR A 185 0.24 7.90 -13.55
C THR A 185 0.95 6.65 -13.06
N GLY A 186 1.21 6.57 -11.75
CA GLY A 186 1.80 5.41 -11.10
C GLY A 186 0.81 4.25 -10.91
N PRO A 187 1.31 3.04 -10.59
CA PRO A 187 0.48 1.84 -10.48
C PRO A 187 -0.42 1.83 -9.24
N PHE A 188 -0.19 2.68 -8.24
CA PHE A 188 -0.84 2.62 -6.92
C PHE A 188 -2.37 2.53 -6.96
N LYS A 189 -3.01 3.34 -7.83
CA LYS A 189 -4.48 3.38 -7.96
C LYS A 189 -5.10 2.07 -8.47
N ASP A 190 -4.31 1.19 -9.08
CA ASP A 190 -4.77 -0.04 -9.71
C ASP A 190 -4.78 -1.24 -8.75
N PHE A 191 -4.23 -1.07 -7.53
CA PHE A 191 -4.07 -2.16 -6.56
C PHE A 191 -4.66 -1.84 -5.16
N PRO A 192 -5.84 -1.21 -5.02
CA PRO A 192 -6.43 -1.00 -3.70
C PRO A 192 -6.85 -2.34 -3.08
N GLN A 193 -6.59 -2.53 -1.79
CA GLN A 193 -7.02 -3.69 -1.04
C GLN A 193 -7.53 -3.28 0.36
N LEU A 194 -8.65 -3.89 0.77
CA LEU A 194 -9.05 -3.91 2.17
C LEU A 194 -8.58 -5.21 2.82
N THR A 195 -7.83 -5.12 3.90
CA THR A 195 -7.35 -6.28 4.67
C THR A 195 -7.98 -6.26 6.05
N VAL A 196 -8.66 -7.33 6.43
CA VAL A 196 -9.27 -7.52 7.75
C VAL A 196 -8.47 -8.58 8.51
N TYR A 197 -7.77 -8.14 9.54
CA TYR A 197 -6.97 -9.00 10.40
C TYR A 197 -7.80 -9.50 11.57
N HIS A 198 -7.74 -10.81 11.82
CA HIS A 198 -8.35 -11.49 12.97
C HIS A 198 -7.24 -12.07 13.85
N PRO A 199 -6.59 -11.25 14.69
CA PRO A 199 -5.48 -11.69 15.50
C PRO A 199 -5.94 -12.65 16.60
N SER A 200 -5.08 -13.57 17.02
CA SER A 200 -5.35 -14.47 18.15
C SER A 200 -5.44 -13.75 19.49
N GLU A 201 -4.80 -12.58 19.60
CA GLU A 201 -4.82 -11.69 20.75
C GLU A 201 -5.11 -10.25 20.31
N GLY A 202 -5.92 -9.52 21.08
CA GLY A 202 -6.32 -8.15 20.77
C GLY A 202 -7.62 -8.04 19.98
N HIS A 203 -7.80 -6.92 19.27
CA HIS A 203 -9.01 -6.64 18.51
C HIS A 203 -8.78 -6.85 17.02
N ALA A 204 -9.77 -7.42 16.33
CA ALA A 204 -9.80 -7.42 14.88
C ALA A 204 -9.78 -5.97 14.35
N TYR A 205 -9.03 -5.74 13.29
CA TYR A 205 -8.89 -4.42 12.68
C TYR A 205 -8.85 -4.54 11.16
N ALA A 206 -9.16 -3.43 10.50
CA ALA A 206 -9.12 -3.33 9.05
C ALA A 206 -8.07 -2.31 8.62
N GLN A 207 -7.35 -2.63 7.55
CA GLN A 207 -6.35 -1.78 6.91
C GLN A 207 -6.68 -1.63 5.43
N ILE A 208 -6.59 -0.40 4.93
CA ILE A 208 -6.67 -0.10 3.49
C ILE A 208 -5.25 0.19 3.03
N GLY A 209 -4.82 -0.50 1.97
CA GLY A 209 -3.49 -0.40 1.37
C GLY A 209 -3.55 -0.53 -0.13
#